data_AF-A0A146L1R0-F1
#
_entry.id   AF-A0A146L1R0-F1
#
_cell.length_a   1.000
_cell.length_b   1.000
_cell.length_c   1.000
_cell.angle_alpha   90.00
_cell.angle_beta   90.00
_cell.angle_gamma   90.00
#
_symmetry.space_group_name_H-M   'P 1'
#
loop_
_entity.id
_entity.type
_entity.pdbx_description
1 polymer ?
#
loop_
_entity_poly.entity_id
_entity_poly.type
_entity_poly.pdbx_seq_one_letter_code
_entity_poly.pdbx_strand_id
1 'polypeptide(L)'
;LINKINERIQEFSQKIVKATCEVTGDKMYVMIFTADEADVKSQLTKDQIDYFYPLMNNIITSSGSLALITALNMAPAVTMARVSLADAEKYIELFVLKRLLLLENGFLYLSPLTIAEFGPYITENYALDPCMLCKKMLVFGESCPSCSAPIHVQCFKDFQKYKGGTG
;
A
#
# COMPACT_ATOMS: atom_id res chain seq x y z
N LEU A 1 9.58 17.58 16.43
CA LEU A 1 8.93 18.48 15.46
C LEU A 1 7.60 17.92 14.96
N ILE A 2 7.59 16.75 14.29
CA ILE A 2 6.36 16.13 13.74
C ILE A 2 5.23 16.00 14.77
N ASN A 3 5.50 15.56 16.00
CA ASN A 3 4.46 15.44 17.03
C ASN A 3 3.76 16.79 17.32
N LYS A 4 4.52 17.89 17.41
CA LYS A 4 3.97 19.24 17.61
C LYS A 4 3.14 19.72 16.42
N ILE A 5 3.46 19.26 15.21
CA ILE A 5 2.64 19.55 14.02
C ILE A 5 1.35 18.75 14.08
N ASN A 6 1.43 17.44 14.38
CA ASN A 6 0.28 16.55 14.54
C ASN A 6 -0.69 17.03 15.62
N GLU A 7 -0.19 17.57 16.74
CA GLU A 7 -1.02 18.17 17.79
C GLU A 7 -1.92 19.29 17.28
N ARG A 8 -1.51 20.00 16.21
CA ARG A 8 -2.32 21.04 15.57
C ARG A 8 -3.19 20.46 14.46
N ILE A 9 -2.61 19.72 13.52
CA ILE A 9 -3.37 19.28 12.33
C ILE A 9 -4.43 18.20 12.60
N GLN A 10 -4.40 17.55 13.77
CA GLN A 10 -5.43 16.59 14.17
C GLN A 10 -6.84 17.19 14.21
N GLU A 11 -6.98 18.51 14.45
CA GLU A 11 -8.29 19.18 14.43
C GLU A 11 -8.93 19.17 13.03
N PHE A 12 -8.13 18.99 11.98
CA PHE A 12 -8.56 18.82 10.59
C PHE A 12 -8.68 17.35 10.18
N SER A 13 -8.68 16.43 11.14
CA SER A 13 -8.65 14.99 10.88
C SER A 13 -7.46 14.56 10.01
N GLN A 14 -6.29 15.17 10.24
CA GLN A 14 -5.07 14.87 9.51
C GLN A 14 -3.94 14.48 10.46
N LYS A 15 -3.02 13.64 9.97
CA LYS A 15 -1.83 13.22 10.72
C LYS A 15 -0.66 12.95 9.79
N ILE A 16 0.52 13.42 10.16
CA ILE A 16 1.77 13.02 9.50
C ILE A 16 2.31 11.77 10.20
N VAL A 17 2.48 10.70 9.45
CA VAL A 17 3.02 9.43 9.94
C VAL A 17 4.30 9.06 9.21
N LYS A 18 5.21 8.39 9.93
CA LYS A 18 6.40 7.81 9.32
C LYS A 18 6.03 6.47 8.70
N ALA A 19 6.24 6.34 7.40
CA ALA A 19 5.99 5.13 6.64
C ALA A 19 7.31 4.55 6.10
N THR A 20 7.28 3.27 5.74
CA THR A 20 8.40 2.58 5.08
C THR A 20 7.85 1.81 3.91
N CYS A 21 8.45 1.95 2.73
CA CYS A 21 8.04 1.18 1.57
C CYS A 21 8.37 -0.29 1.79
N GLU A 22 7.35 -1.15 1.71
CA GLU A 22 7.50 -2.60 1.88
C GLU A 22 8.31 -3.24 0.73
N VAL A 23 8.41 -2.56 -0.42
CA VAL A 23 9.16 -3.01 -1.60
C VAL A 23 10.60 -2.51 -1.57
N THR A 24 10.82 -1.19 -1.47
CA THR A 24 12.17 -0.60 -1.59
C THR A 24 12.90 -0.46 -0.25
N GLY A 25 12.16 -0.44 0.88
CA GLY A 25 12.70 -0.13 2.20
C GLY A 25 12.85 1.36 2.50
N ASP A 26 12.49 2.25 1.55
CA ASP A 26 12.63 3.70 1.72
C ASP A 26 11.73 4.22 2.83
N LYS A 27 12.28 5.11 3.66
CA LYS A 27 11.59 5.73 4.79
C LYS A 27 11.14 7.12 4.40
N MET A 28 9.86 7.42 4.64
CA MET A 28 9.29 8.73 4.32
C MET A 28 8.25 9.14 5.35
N TYR A 29 7.83 10.40 5.27
CA TYR A 29 6.66 10.89 6.00
C TYR A 29 5.52 11.08 5.02
N VAL A 30 4.34 10.59 5.38
CA VAL A 30 3.11 10.78 4.60
C VAL A 30 2.08 11.47 5.48
N MET A 31 1.32 12.37 4.90
CA MET A 31 0.16 12.97 5.54
C MET A 31 -1.04 12.09 5.19
N ILE A 32 -1.76 11.66 6.22
CA ILE A 32 -2.96 10.85 6.11
C ILE A 32 -4.16 11.55 6.70
N PHE A 33 -5.35 11.16 6.29
CA PHE A 33 -6.58 11.54 6.95
C PHE A 33 -6.99 10.48 7.97
N THR A 34 -7.55 10.94 9.09
CA THR A 34 -7.96 10.10 10.22
C THR A 34 -9.48 10.00 10.36
N ALA A 35 -10.23 10.65 9.47
CA ALA A 35 -11.67 10.49 9.37
C ALA A 35 -12.02 9.15 8.69
N ASP A 36 -13.26 8.68 8.86
CA ASP A 36 -13.72 7.38 8.33
C ASP A 36 -13.64 7.30 6.79
N GLU A 37 -13.58 8.43 6.10
CA GLU A 37 -13.35 8.48 4.66
C GLU A 37 -11.91 8.91 4.34
N ALA A 38 -11.15 8.00 3.71
CA ALA A 38 -9.84 8.29 3.14
C ALA A 38 -9.92 9.44 2.10
N ASP A 39 -8.98 10.39 2.16
CA ASP A 39 -8.95 11.55 1.25
C ASP A 39 -8.62 11.17 -0.20
N VAL A 40 -8.17 9.93 -0.42
CA VAL A 40 -7.97 9.39 -1.78
C VAL A 40 -9.25 9.52 -2.63
N LYS A 41 -10.45 9.49 -2.01
CA LYS A 41 -11.72 9.74 -2.71
C LYS A 41 -11.85 11.17 -3.24
N SER A 42 -11.27 12.18 -2.59
CA SER A 42 -11.39 13.59 -3.01
C SER A 42 -10.52 13.90 -4.23
N GLN A 43 -9.50 13.07 -4.48
CA GLN A 43 -8.47 13.31 -5.48
C GLN A 43 -8.69 12.58 -6.81
N LEU A 44 -9.73 11.76 -6.89
CA LEU A 44 -10.02 10.85 -8.00
C LEU A 44 -11.47 11.04 -8.48
N THR A 45 -11.71 10.79 -9.77
CA THR A 45 -13.07 10.74 -10.33
C THR A 45 -13.79 9.47 -9.87
N LYS A 46 -15.11 9.43 -10.04
CA LYS A 46 -15.90 8.24 -9.72
C LYS A 46 -15.39 6.98 -10.44
N ASP A 47 -15.12 7.05 -11.74
CA ASP A 47 -14.63 5.88 -12.49
C ASP A 47 -13.22 5.45 -12.05
N GLN A 48 -12.37 6.41 -11.69
CA GLN A 48 -11.05 6.11 -11.11
C GLN A 48 -11.18 5.42 -9.76
N ILE A 49 -12.12 5.85 -8.91
CA ILE A 49 -12.42 5.24 -7.62
C ILE A 49 -12.98 3.82 -7.80
N ASP A 50 -13.98 3.67 -8.69
CA ASP A 50 -14.64 2.41 -9.01
C ASP A 50 -13.62 1.38 -9.56
N TYR A 51 -12.50 1.83 -10.13
CA TYR A 51 -11.39 0.96 -10.53
C TYR A 51 -10.31 0.77 -9.44
N PHE A 52 -9.95 1.84 -8.72
CA PHE A 52 -8.87 1.83 -7.72
C PHE A 52 -9.16 0.86 -6.57
N TYR A 53 -10.38 0.85 -6.03
CA TYR A 53 -10.73 -0.04 -4.91
C TYR A 53 -10.63 -1.53 -5.28
N PRO A 54 -11.25 -2.01 -6.38
CA PRO A 54 -11.03 -3.38 -6.83
C PRO A 54 -9.56 -3.72 -7.10
N LEU A 55 -8.79 -2.79 -7.67
CA LEU A 55 -7.37 -2.97 -7.91
C LEU A 55 -6.59 -3.14 -6.59
N MET A 56 -6.83 -2.27 -5.60
CA MET A 56 -6.25 -2.36 -4.26
C MET A 56 -6.59 -3.69 -3.60
N ASN A 57 -7.86 -4.10 -3.65
CA ASN A 57 -8.33 -5.37 -3.09
C ASN A 57 -7.62 -6.57 -3.75
N ASN A 58 -7.40 -6.54 -5.07
CA ASN A 58 -6.67 -7.59 -5.78
C ASN A 58 -5.19 -7.62 -5.40
N ILE A 59 -4.54 -6.48 -5.20
CA ILE A 59 -3.15 -6.42 -4.71
C ILE A 59 -3.05 -7.05 -3.32
N ILE A 60 -3.94 -6.69 -2.40
CA ILE A 60 -3.94 -7.23 -1.01
C ILE A 60 -4.15 -8.74 -1.02
N THR A 61 -5.12 -9.23 -1.78
CA THR A 61 -5.45 -10.67 -1.85
C THR A 61 -4.45 -11.50 -2.66
N SER A 62 -3.62 -10.85 -3.48
CA SER A 62 -2.58 -11.50 -4.29
C SER A 62 -1.17 -11.39 -3.66
N SER A 63 -1.09 -11.56 -2.35
CA SER A 63 0.19 -11.49 -1.59
C SER A 63 0.92 -10.14 -1.73
N GLY A 64 0.16 -9.06 -1.84
CA GLY A 64 0.68 -7.68 -1.83
C GLY A 64 1.21 -7.16 -3.16
N SER A 65 1.05 -7.89 -4.26
CA SER A 65 1.47 -7.44 -5.58
C SER A 65 0.53 -7.93 -6.68
N LEU A 66 0.45 -7.20 -7.79
CA LEU A 66 -0.34 -7.60 -8.96
C LEU A 66 0.40 -7.27 -10.25
N ALA A 67 0.49 -8.23 -11.18
CA ALA A 67 1.13 -7.98 -12.48
C ALA A 67 0.38 -6.89 -13.26
N LEU A 68 1.10 -5.95 -13.86
CA LEU A 68 0.52 -4.81 -14.59
C LEU A 68 -0.49 -5.26 -15.66
N ILE A 69 -0.16 -6.30 -16.42
CA ILE A 69 -1.06 -6.85 -17.44
C ILE A 69 -2.38 -7.39 -16.86
N THR A 70 -2.34 -7.93 -15.64
CA THR A 70 -3.54 -8.43 -14.95
C THR A 70 -4.41 -7.25 -14.51
N ALA A 71 -3.80 -6.20 -13.96
CA ALA A 71 -4.48 -4.96 -13.59
C ALA A 71 -5.19 -4.33 -14.80
N LEU A 72 -4.49 -4.19 -15.93
CA LEU A 72 -5.08 -3.63 -17.16
C LEU A 72 -6.29 -4.43 -17.65
N ASN A 73 -6.20 -5.75 -17.66
CA ASN A 73 -7.25 -6.63 -18.18
C ASN A 73 -8.46 -6.76 -17.25
N MET A 74 -8.33 -6.51 -15.95
CA MET A 74 -9.47 -6.60 -15.01
C MET A 74 -10.38 -5.36 -15.06
N ALA A 75 -9.89 -4.21 -15.54
CA ALA A 75 -10.63 -2.95 -15.48
C ALA A 75 -12.03 -3.01 -16.13
N PRO A 76 -12.23 -3.56 -17.34
CA PRO A 76 -13.57 -3.66 -17.93
C PRO A 76 -14.49 -4.56 -17.11
N ALA A 77 -13.98 -5.63 -16.52
CA ALA A 77 -14.79 -6.56 -15.72
C ALA A 77 -15.28 -5.92 -14.42
N VAL A 78 -14.40 -5.24 -13.68
CA VAL A 78 -14.73 -4.67 -12.37
C VAL A 78 -15.52 -3.37 -12.46
N THR A 79 -15.50 -2.68 -13.60
CA THR A 79 -16.18 -1.41 -13.81
C THR A 79 -17.43 -1.50 -14.68
N MET A 80 -17.88 -2.71 -15.04
CA MET A 80 -18.99 -2.96 -15.96
C MET A 80 -18.78 -2.27 -17.32
N ALA A 81 -17.58 -2.43 -17.88
CA ALA A 81 -17.11 -1.88 -19.14
C ALA A 81 -17.04 -0.34 -19.23
N ARG A 82 -17.24 0.39 -18.12
CA ARG A 82 -17.10 1.86 -18.11
C ARG A 82 -15.64 2.32 -18.23
N VAL A 83 -14.70 1.53 -17.70
CA VAL A 83 -13.26 1.79 -17.83
C VAL A 83 -12.70 0.79 -18.85
N SER A 84 -12.22 1.32 -19.98
CA SER A 84 -11.53 0.52 -20.99
C SER A 84 -10.11 0.15 -20.56
N LEU A 85 -9.45 -0.73 -21.30
CA LEU A 85 -8.03 -1.06 -21.06
C LEU A 85 -7.13 0.18 -21.22
N ALA A 86 -7.41 1.04 -22.19
CA ALA A 86 -6.67 2.29 -22.41
C ALA A 86 -6.92 3.32 -21.30
N ASP A 87 -8.12 3.35 -20.72
CA ASP A 87 -8.40 4.19 -19.56
C ASP A 87 -7.69 3.65 -18.32
N ALA A 88 -7.68 2.32 -18.15
CA ALA A 88 -6.99 1.65 -17.05
C ALA A 88 -5.49 1.95 -17.04
N GLU A 89 -4.84 1.96 -18.21
CA GLU A 89 -3.44 2.35 -18.37
C GLU A 89 -3.20 3.78 -17.86
N LYS A 90 -3.98 4.74 -18.35
CA LYS A 90 -3.91 6.14 -17.91
C LYS A 90 -4.20 6.30 -16.41
N TYR A 91 -5.14 5.53 -15.88
CA TYR A 91 -5.49 5.59 -14.46
C TYR A 91 -4.39 5.01 -13.58
N ILE A 92 -3.76 3.90 -13.99
CA ILE A 92 -2.59 3.35 -13.28
C ILE A 92 -1.43 4.35 -13.31
N GLU A 93 -1.13 4.97 -14.45
CA GLU A 93 -0.11 6.02 -14.54
C GLU A 93 -0.42 7.18 -13.58
N LEU A 94 -1.68 7.62 -13.52
CA LEU A 94 -2.13 8.64 -12.59
C LEU A 94 -1.97 8.21 -11.12
N PHE A 95 -2.32 6.96 -10.78
CA PHE A 95 -2.19 6.43 -9.42
C PHE A 95 -0.72 6.35 -8.99
N VAL A 96 0.18 5.96 -9.89
CA VAL A 96 1.63 5.97 -9.64
C VAL A 96 2.14 7.41 -9.47
N LEU A 97 1.72 8.33 -10.34
CA LEU A 97 2.07 9.76 -10.26
C LEU A 97 1.62 10.38 -8.93
N LYS A 98 0.39 10.08 -8.50
CA LYS A 98 -0.18 10.51 -7.21
C LYS A 98 0.38 9.75 -6.01
N ARG A 99 1.32 8.82 -6.22
CA ARG A 99 1.91 7.97 -5.16
C ARG A 99 0.87 7.14 -4.41
N LEU A 100 -0.21 6.73 -5.06
CA LEU A 100 -1.18 5.75 -4.52
C LEU A 100 -0.69 4.32 -4.79
N LEU A 101 -0.09 4.11 -5.96
CA LEU A 101 0.55 2.84 -6.32
C LEU A 101 2.04 3.03 -6.53
N LEU A 102 2.75 1.91 -6.45
CA LEU A 102 4.14 1.78 -6.88
C LEU A 102 4.18 0.77 -8.02
N LEU A 103 4.88 1.09 -9.12
CA LEU A 103 5.16 0.17 -10.21
C LEU A 103 6.65 -0.20 -10.17
N GLU A 104 6.95 -1.47 -9.92
CA GLU A 104 8.31 -1.99 -9.86
C GLU A 104 8.39 -3.34 -10.59
N ASN A 105 9.34 -3.48 -11.52
CA ASN A 105 9.57 -4.70 -12.30
C ASN A 105 8.32 -5.29 -12.98
N GLY A 106 7.39 -4.44 -13.43
CA GLY A 106 6.14 -4.87 -14.07
C GLY A 106 5.02 -5.31 -13.12
N PHE A 107 5.21 -5.11 -11.81
CA PHE A 107 4.22 -5.37 -10.77
C PHE A 107 3.78 -4.09 -10.08
N LEU A 108 2.50 -4.03 -9.74
CA LEU A 108 1.89 -2.98 -8.95
C LEU A 108 1.83 -3.39 -7.48
N TYR A 109 2.13 -2.43 -6.61
CA TYR A 109 2.11 -2.56 -5.16
C TYR A 109 1.38 -1.36 -4.57
N LEU A 110 0.84 -1.52 -3.36
CA LEU A 110 0.34 -0.36 -2.61
C LEU A 110 1.52 0.51 -2.18
N SER A 111 1.37 1.81 -2.32
CA SER A 111 2.39 2.75 -1.85
C SER A 111 2.39 2.87 -0.31
N PRO A 112 3.44 3.45 0.29
CA PRO A 112 3.44 3.79 1.71
C PRO A 112 2.29 4.72 2.12
N LEU A 113 1.86 5.61 1.23
CA LEU A 113 0.73 6.52 1.47
C LEU A 113 -0.56 5.71 1.55
N THR A 114 -0.83 4.85 0.57
CA THR A 114 -2.06 4.04 0.53
C THR A 114 -2.14 3.05 1.67
N ILE A 115 -1.04 2.39 2.04
CA ILE A 115 -1.00 1.49 3.20
C ILE A 115 -1.30 2.27 4.49
N ALA A 116 -0.76 3.48 4.64
CA ALA A 116 -0.98 4.30 5.83
C ALA A 116 -2.40 4.86 5.91
N GLU A 117 -2.94 5.35 4.79
CA GLU A 117 -4.29 5.92 4.68
C GLU A 117 -5.36 4.86 4.90
N PHE A 118 -5.24 3.71 4.24
CA PHE A 118 -6.22 2.63 4.31
C PHE A 118 -5.91 1.61 5.40
N GLY A 119 -4.93 1.87 6.28
CA GLY A 119 -4.53 0.96 7.35
C GLY A 119 -5.72 0.38 8.14
N PRO A 120 -6.61 1.22 8.71
CA PRO A 120 -7.80 0.76 9.42
C PRO A 120 -8.69 -0.15 8.56
N TYR A 121 -9.04 0.30 7.35
CA TYR A 121 -9.83 -0.47 6.39
C TYR A 121 -9.20 -1.84 6.09
N ILE A 122 -7.89 -1.88 5.84
CA ILE A 122 -7.18 -3.12 5.52
C ILE A 122 -7.24 -4.07 6.72
N THR A 123 -6.96 -3.58 7.94
CA THR A 123 -6.98 -4.43 9.14
C THR A 123 -8.37 -4.93 9.53
N GLU A 124 -9.43 -4.19 9.18
CA GLU A 124 -10.81 -4.59 9.47
C GLU A 124 -11.39 -5.57 8.45
N ASN A 125 -10.98 -5.47 7.17
CA ASN A 125 -11.59 -6.22 6.08
C ASN A 125 -10.74 -7.42 5.62
N TYR A 126 -9.47 -7.50 6.01
CA TYR A 126 -8.56 -8.55 5.59
C TYR A 126 -7.86 -9.20 6.78
N ALA A 127 -7.90 -10.53 6.83
CA ALA A 127 -7.14 -11.33 7.78
C ALA A 127 -5.68 -11.43 7.31
N LEU A 128 -4.89 -10.38 7.56
CA LEU A 128 -3.45 -10.36 7.25
C LEU A 128 -2.64 -10.76 8.48
N ASP A 129 -1.78 -11.76 8.31
CA ASP A 129 -0.80 -12.12 9.32
C ASP A 129 0.25 -11.00 9.45
N PRO A 130 0.49 -10.47 10.67
CA PRO A 130 1.46 -9.41 10.86
C PRO A 130 2.88 -9.91 10.65
N CYS A 131 3.79 -9.02 10.29
CA CYS A 131 5.21 -9.32 10.20
C CYS A 131 5.72 -9.93 11.51
N MET A 132 6.36 -11.10 11.43
CA MET A 132 6.78 -11.85 12.62
C MET A 132 7.78 -11.09 13.50
N LEU A 133 8.55 -10.17 12.91
CA LEU A 133 9.61 -9.42 13.58
C LEU A 133 9.11 -8.12 14.20
N CYS A 134 8.43 -7.27 13.43
CA CYS A 134 8.00 -5.95 13.90
C CYS A 134 6.57 -5.91 14.44
N LYS A 135 5.80 -7.00 14.27
CA LYS A 135 4.39 -7.16 14.67
C LYS A 135 3.42 -6.15 14.03
N LYS A 136 3.85 -5.43 13.00
CA LYS A 136 3.00 -4.52 12.23
C LYS A 136 2.32 -5.25 11.08
N MET A 137 1.21 -4.68 10.61
CA MET A 137 0.54 -5.10 9.37
C MET A 137 1.56 -5.21 8.23
N LEU A 138 1.38 -6.24 7.41
CA LEU A 138 2.21 -6.54 6.25
C LEU A 138 1.27 -6.79 5.08
N VAL A 139 1.41 -5.98 4.03
CA VAL A 139 0.68 -6.20 2.77
C VAL A 139 1.57 -6.98 1.80
N PHE A 140 2.83 -6.55 1.66
CA PHE A 140 3.86 -7.19 0.85
C PHE A 140 5.08 -7.57 1.69
N GLY A 141 5.62 -8.75 1.42
CA GLY A 141 6.79 -9.26 2.11
C GLY A 141 7.23 -10.63 1.60
N GLU A 142 8.10 -11.26 2.37
CA GLU A 142 8.61 -12.61 2.12
C GLU A 142 8.15 -13.56 3.22
N SER A 143 8.11 -14.86 2.90
CA SER A 143 7.88 -15.89 3.90
C SER A 143 9.20 -16.35 4.51
N CYS A 144 9.23 -16.52 5.83
CA CYS A 144 10.37 -17.12 6.50
C CYS A 144 10.68 -18.49 5.90
N PRO A 145 11.92 -18.78 5.45
CA PRO A 145 12.25 -20.08 4.87
C PRO A 145 12.07 -21.27 5.84
N SER A 146 12.07 -21.02 7.15
CA SER A 146 12.03 -22.08 8.18
C SER A 146 10.64 -22.33 8.78
N CYS A 147 9.80 -21.30 8.88
CA CYS A 147 8.47 -21.41 9.51
C CYS A 147 7.34 -20.82 8.68
N SER A 148 7.64 -20.32 7.48
CA SER A 148 6.69 -19.68 6.56
C SER A 148 5.97 -18.45 7.09
N ALA A 149 6.29 -17.98 8.31
CA ALA A 149 5.70 -16.76 8.85
C ALA A 149 6.06 -15.55 7.98
N PRO A 150 5.13 -14.61 7.76
CA PRO A 150 5.38 -13.45 6.90
C PRO A 150 6.34 -12.46 7.56
N ILE A 151 7.21 -11.88 6.75
CA ILE A 151 8.23 -10.92 7.17
C ILE A 151 8.33 -9.81 6.14
N HIS A 152 8.36 -8.55 6.59
CA HIS A 152 8.73 -7.45 5.69
C HIS A 152 10.14 -7.68 5.17
N VAL A 153 10.35 -7.49 3.86
CA VAL A 153 11.67 -7.63 3.21
C VAL A 153 12.76 -6.88 3.98
N GLN A 154 12.46 -5.64 4.38
CA GLN A 154 13.42 -4.82 5.13
C GLN A 154 13.67 -5.33 6.55
N CYS A 155 12.66 -5.83 7.25
CA CYS A 155 12.85 -6.42 8.57
C CYS A 155 13.74 -7.67 8.51
N PHE A 156 13.59 -8.49 7.46
CA PHE A 156 14.44 -9.66 7.26
C PHE A 156 15.91 -9.26 6.99
N LYS A 157 16.13 -8.29 6.10
CA LYS A 157 17.47 -7.74 5.82
C LYS A 157 18.14 -7.16 7.07
N ASP A 158 17.40 -6.40 7.88
CA ASP A 158 17.94 -5.80 9.11
C ASP A 158 18.29 -6.88 10.14
N PHE A 159 17.47 -7.92 10.27
CA PHE A 159 17.74 -9.06 11.14
C PHE A 159 18.98 -9.86 10.71
N GLN A 160 19.17 -10.09 9.41
CA GLN A 160 20.35 -10.76 8.87
C GLN A 160 21.64 -9.96 9.14
N LYS A 161 21.61 -8.64 8.96
CA LYS A 161 22.77 -7.78 9.28
C LYS A 161 23.14 -7.85 10.76
N TYR A 162 22.15 -7.86 11.65
CA TYR A 162 22.38 -8.00 13.09
C TYR A 162 23.05 -9.34 13.44
N LYS A 163 22.60 -10.45 12.83
CA LYS A 163 23.21 -11.77 13.04
C LYS A 163 24.57 -11.96 12.35
N GLY A 164 24.80 -11.28 11.23
CA GLY A 164 26.07 -11.32 10.49
C GLY A 164 27.18 -10.42 11.07
N GLY A 165 26.85 -9.56 12.03
CA GLY A 165 27.80 -8.67 12.73
C GLY A 165 28.47 -9.27 13.96
N THR A 166 28.24 -10.55 14.26
CA THR A 166 29.07 -11.33 15.19
C THR A 166 30.11 -12.10 14.37
N GLY A 167 31.19 -11.41 14.00
CA GLY A 167 32.38 -11.95 13.34
C GLY A 167 33.51 -10.96 13.47
#